data_AF-A0A928CS63-F1
#
_entry.id   AF-A0A928CS63-F1
#
_cell.length_a   1.000
_cell.length_b   1.000
_cell.length_c   1.000
_cell.angle_alpha   90.00
_cell.angle_beta   90.00
_cell.angle_gamma   90.00
#
_symmetry.space_group_name_H-M   'P 1'
#
loop_
_entity.id
_entity.type
_entity.pdbx_description
1 polymer ?
#
loop_
_entity_poly.entity_id
_entity_poly.type
_entity_poly.pdbx_seq_one_letter_code
_entity_poly.pdbx_strand_id
1 'polypeptide(L)'
;MARMLPAEKGSNFYFETYQLIADIYYGQKRYDYVIYYMKPLLDEPKLHPSNRYKTCMVIGKSYLAKGDQANALKYFREALDAGKKVPYKYNYSEAEKYIKGLTK
;
A
#
# COMPACT_ATOMS: atom_id res chain seq x y z
N MET A 1 -22.86 1.20 -29.20
CA MET A 1 -22.25 2.11 -28.20
C MET A 1 -21.43 1.29 -27.23
N ALA A 2 -20.14 1.59 -27.05
CA ALA A 2 -19.33 0.95 -26.02
C ALA A 2 -19.79 1.49 -24.65
N ARG A 3 -20.21 0.60 -23.74
CA ARG A 3 -20.54 0.96 -22.36
C ARG A 3 -19.23 1.02 -21.58
N MET A 4 -18.93 2.16 -20.95
CA MET A 4 -17.85 2.22 -19.96
C MET A 4 -18.19 1.26 -18.82
N LEU A 5 -17.41 0.20 -18.66
CA LEU A 5 -17.52 -0.70 -17.53
C LEU A 5 -16.68 -0.14 -16.39
N PRO A 6 -17.25 0.11 -15.20
CA PRO A 6 -16.45 0.49 -14.04
C PRO A 6 -15.48 -0.64 -13.71
N ALA A 7 -14.21 -0.31 -13.47
CA ALA A 7 -13.25 -1.29 -13.00
C ALA A 7 -13.73 -1.85 -11.64
N GLU A 8 -13.74 -3.17 -11.50
CA GLU A 8 -14.07 -3.81 -10.22
C GLU A 8 -13.06 -3.34 -9.17
N LYS A 9 -13.52 -2.97 -7.97
CA LYS A 9 -12.67 -2.41 -6.92
C LYS A 9 -11.50 -3.30 -6.50
N GLY A 10 -11.67 -4.62 -6.61
CA GLY A 10 -10.60 -5.60 -6.35
C GLY A 10 -9.63 -5.83 -7.53
N SER A 11 -9.91 -5.25 -8.70
CA SER A 11 -9.09 -5.46 -9.91
C SER A 11 -7.75 -4.73 -9.84
N ASN A 12 -6.77 -5.23 -10.59
CA ASN A 12 -5.47 -4.58 -10.72
C ASN A 12 -5.58 -3.17 -11.32
N PHE A 13 -6.46 -2.95 -12.30
CA PHE A 13 -6.68 -1.62 -12.89
C PHE A 13 -7.18 -0.61 -11.86
N TYR A 14 -8.10 -1.02 -10.99
CA TYR A 14 -8.57 -0.17 -9.91
C TYR A 14 -7.42 0.17 -8.96
N PHE A 15 -6.67 -0.83 -8.50
CA PHE A 15 -5.49 -0.62 -7.65
C PHE A 15 -4.43 0.30 -8.30
N GLU A 16 -4.08 0.08 -9.56
CA GLU A 16 -3.07 0.85 -10.30
C GLU A 16 -3.45 2.33 -10.41
N THR A 17 -4.74 2.63 -10.59
CA THR A 17 -5.22 4.01 -10.63
C THR A 17 -4.91 4.74 -9.32
N TYR A 18 -5.17 4.09 -8.18
CA TYR A 18 -4.85 4.64 -6.86
C TYR A 18 -3.35 4.73 -6.62
N GLN A 19 -2.58 3.75 -7.09
CA GLN A 19 -1.13 3.78 -6.99
C GLN A 19 -0.55 4.98 -7.76
N LEU A 20 -1.04 5.27 -8.97
CA LEU A 20 -0.59 6.44 -9.74
C LEU A 20 -0.91 7.75 -9.03
N ILE A 21 -2.10 7.87 -8.44
CA ILE A 21 -2.49 9.03 -7.63
C ILE A 21 -1.54 9.19 -6.43
N ALA A 22 -1.27 8.08 -5.74
CA ALA A 22 -0.34 8.04 -4.61
C ALA A 22 1.08 8.48 -5.01
N ASP A 23 1.60 7.99 -6.14
CA ASP A 23 2.94 8.33 -6.62
C ASP A 23 3.06 9.83 -6.96
N ILE A 24 2.02 10.43 -7.57
CA ILE A 24 1.96 11.88 -7.83
C ILE A 24 2.05 12.67 -6.53
N TYR A 25 1.21 12.35 -5.54
CA TYR A 25 1.22 13.05 -4.26
C TYR A 25 2.49 12.80 -3.45
N TYR A 26 3.07 11.60 -3.53
CA TYR A 26 4.33 11.27 -2.89
C TYR A 26 5.47 12.10 -3.48
N GLY A 27 5.53 12.25 -4.80
CA GLY A 27 6.51 13.12 -5.48
C GLY A 27 6.38 14.59 -5.06
N GLN A 28 5.15 15.04 -4.77
CA GLN A 28 4.86 16.37 -4.22
C GLN A 28 5.14 16.48 -2.70
N LYS A 29 5.63 15.41 -2.05
CA LYS A 29 5.80 15.31 -0.58
C LYS A 29 4.51 15.51 0.21
N ARG A 30 3.34 15.34 -0.44
CA ARG A 30 2.01 15.46 0.14
C ARG A 30 1.55 14.12 0.71
N TYR A 31 2.27 13.64 1.71
CA TYR A 31 2.11 12.29 2.28
C TYR A 31 0.72 12.03 2.87
N ASP A 32 0.04 13.05 3.39
CA ASP A 32 -1.33 12.92 3.88
C ASP A 32 -2.31 12.52 2.78
N TYR A 33 -2.12 13.05 1.56
CA TYR A 33 -2.94 12.66 0.42
C TYR A 33 -2.63 11.24 -0.05
N VAL A 34 -1.36 10.84 -0.01
CA VAL A 34 -0.97 9.44 -0.28
C VAL A 34 -1.73 8.49 0.64
N ILE A 35 -1.72 8.78 1.94
CA ILE A 35 -2.42 7.98 2.95
C ILE A 35 -3.95 8.02 2.70
N TYR A 36 -4.50 9.20 2.44
CA TYR A 36 -5.93 9.40 2.20
C TYR A 36 -6.45 8.56 1.03
N TYR A 37 -5.76 8.56 -0.11
CA TYR A 37 -6.20 7.80 -1.28
C TYR A 37 -5.95 6.29 -1.13
N MET A 38 -4.82 5.89 -0.53
CA MET A 38 -4.44 4.47 -0.46
C MET A 38 -5.21 3.69 0.61
N LYS A 39 -5.56 4.32 1.74
CA LYS A 39 -6.14 3.63 2.90
C LYS A 39 -7.48 2.94 2.60
N PRO A 40 -8.44 3.52 1.84
CA PRO A 40 -9.68 2.85 1.46
C PRO A 40 -9.51 1.53 0.69
N LEU A 41 -8.38 1.31 0.02
CA LEU A 41 -8.11 0.03 -0.64
C LEU A 41 -8.02 -1.12 0.36
N LEU A 42 -7.59 -0.84 1.60
CA LEU A 42 -7.46 -1.86 2.64
C LEU A 42 -8.82 -2.38 3.12
N ASP A 43 -9.91 -1.64 2.88
CA ASP A 43 -11.28 -2.04 3.19
C ASP A 43 -11.91 -2.90 2.08
N GLU A 44 -11.27 -3.02 0.91
CA GLU A 44 -11.76 -3.83 -0.19
C GLU A 44 -11.49 -5.33 0.07
N PRO A 45 -12.55 -6.15 0.26
CA PRO A 45 -12.39 -7.56 0.63
C PRO A 45 -11.75 -8.40 -0.48
N LYS A 46 -11.94 -8.00 -1.75
CA LYS A 46 -11.36 -8.69 -2.90
C LYS A 46 -9.95 -8.22 -3.26
N LEU A 47 -9.35 -7.31 -2.48
CA LEU A 47 -8.01 -6.83 -2.76
C LEU A 47 -7.00 -7.97 -2.64
N HIS A 48 -6.34 -8.29 -3.74
CA HIS A 48 -5.33 -9.34 -3.77
C HIS A 48 -4.22 -9.09 -2.73
N PRO A 49 -3.70 -10.12 -2.04
CA PRO A 49 -2.68 -9.94 -0.99
C PRO A 49 -1.42 -9.18 -1.43
N SER A 50 -0.99 -9.32 -2.68
CA SER A 50 0.16 -8.57 -3.21
C SER A 50 -0.14 -7.07 -3.38
N ASN A 51 -1.40 -6.71 -3.69
CA ASN A 51 -1.82 -5.32 -3.76
C ASN A 51 -1.99 -4.75 -2.35
N ARG A 52 -2.52 -5.54 -1.41
CA ARG A 52 -2.55 -5.18 0.02
C ARG A 52 -1.15 -4.92 0.58
N TYR A 53 -0.17 -5.77 0.24
CA TYR A 53 1.24 -5.55 0.57
C TYR A 53 1.73 -4.18 0.08
N LYS A 54 1.55 -3.90 -1.22
CA LYS A 54 1.98 -2.63 -1.83
C LYS A 54 1.28 -1.44 -1.18
N THR A 55 -0.01 -1.53 -0.92
CA THR A 55 -0.78 -0.48 -0.24
C THR A 55 -0.19 -0.17 1.13
N CYS A 56 0.02 -1.18 1.96
CA CYS A 56 0.62 -1.01 3.28
C CYS A 56 2.05 -0.46 3.21
N MET A 57 2.85 -0.88 2.21
CA MET A 57 4.20 -0.33 2.00
C MET A 57 4.19 1.16 1.67
N VAL A 58 3.31 1.60 0.76
CA VAL A 58 3.18 3.01 0.38
C VAL A 58 2.73 3.86 1.57
N ILE A 59 1.73 3.37 2.33
CA ILE A 59 1.25 4.04 3.54
C ILE A 59 2.36 4.11 4.61
N GLY A 60 3.06 3.00 4.86
CA GLY A 60 4.16 2.94 5.84
C GLY A 60 5.30 3.90 5.50
N LYS A 61 5.73 3.95 4.23
CA LYS A 61 6.72 4.93 3.73
C LYS A 61 6.25 6.37 3.92
N SER A 62 4.96 6.63 3.69
CA SER A 62 4.37 7.96 3.86
C SER A 62 4.37 8.42 5.31
N TYR A 63 4.00 7.54 6.26
CA TYR A 63 4.13 7.85 7.69
C TYR A 63 5.59 8.06 8.11
N LEU A 64 6.51 7.25 7.60
CA LEU A 64 7.93 7.40 7.88
C LEU A 64 8.46 8.75 7.37
N ALA A 65 8.07 9.16 6.17
CA ALA A 65 8.45 10.45 5.59
C ALA A 65 7.87 11.66 6.37
N LYS A 66 6.77 11.45 7.10
CA LYS A 66 6.22 12.42 8.06
C LYS A 66 6.90 12.39 9.44
N GLY A 67 7.81 11.45 9.68
CA GLY A 67 8.43 11.24 11.00
C GLY A 67 7.60 10.40 11.97
N ASP A 68 6.44 9.88 11.55
CA ASP A 68 5.58 9.04 12.38
C ASP A 68 6.02 7.57 12.29
N GLN A 69 7.04 7.25 13.08
CA GLN A 69 7.62 5.90 13.10
C GLN A 69 6.67 4.84 13.65
N ALA A 70 5.76 5.21 14.55
CA ALA A 70 4.81 4.28 15.17
C ALA A 70 3.80 3.77 14.13
N ASN A 71 3.17 4.68 13.37
CA ASN A 71 2.27 4.26 12.29
C ASN A 71 3.04 3.61 11.14
N ALA A 72 4.25 4.08 10.81
CA ALA A 72 5.07 3.42 9.80
C ALA A 72 5.32 1.95 10.15
N LEU A 73 5.75 1.65 11.38
CA LEU A 73 6.00 0.30 11.86
C LEU A 73 4.73 -0.57 11.81
N LYS A 74 3.58 -0.03 12.20
CA LYS A 74 2.29 -0.72 12.10
C LYS A 74 2.04 -1.18 10.66
N TYR A 75 2.12 -0.27 9.70
CA TYR A 75 1.83 -0.59 8.29
C TYR A 75 2.89 -1.50 7.65
N PHE A 76 4.16 -1.43 8.06
CA PHE A 76 5.15 -2.41 7.59
C PHE A 76 4.88 -3.83 8.11
N ARG A 77 4.37 -3.98 9.34
CA ARG A 77 3.94 -5.29 9.86
C ARG A 77 2.73 -5.83 9.09
N GLU A 78 1.75 -4.96 8.81
CA GLU A 78 0.60 -5.34 7.98
C GLU A 78 1.02 -5.70 6.55
N ALA A 79 2.00 -4.98 5.97
CA ALA A 79 2.58 -5.34 4.69
C ALA A 79 3.20 -6.74 4.75
N LEU A 80 4.04 -7.03 5.74
CA LEU A 80 4.67 -8.34 5.91
C LEU A 80 3.63 -9.48 6.00
N ASP A 81 2.56 -9.29 6.78
CA ASP A 81 1.46 -10.26 6.87
C ASP A 81 0.78 -10.49 5.52
N ALA A 82 0.46 -9.41 4.77
CA ALA A 82 -0.12 -9.52 3.44
C ALA A 82 0.81 -10.21 2.43
N GLY A 83 2.12 -9.91 2.49
CA GLY A 83 3.14 -10.52 1.64
C GLY A 83 3.25 -12.03 1.87
N LYS A 84 3.12 -12.50 3.11
CA LYS A 84 3.10 -13.93 3.47
C LYS A 84 1.86 -14.67 2.97
N LYS A 85 0.76 -13.95 2.72
CA LYS A 85 -0.51 -14.49 2.20
C LYS A 85 -0.56 -14.59 0.67
N VAL A 86 0.48 -14.16 -0.03
CA VAL A 86 0.55 -14.28 -1.50
C VAL A 86 0.78 -15.76 -1.88
N PRO A 87 -0.05 -16.37 -2.74
CA PRO A 87 0.00 -17.81 -3.01
C PRO A 87 1.16 -18.27 -3.90
N TYR A 88 2.02 -17.35 -4.34
CA TYR A 88 3.20 -17.62 -5.17
C TYR A 88 4.43 -16.95 -4.56
N LYS A 89 5.62 -17.26 -5.10
CA LYS A 89 6.87 -16.66 -4.64
C LYS A 89 6.78 -15.14 -4.72
N TYR A 90 6.77 -14.49 -3.55
CA TYR A 90 6.61 -13.06 -3.41
C TYR A 90 7.71 -12.51 -2.52
N ASN A 91 8.33 -11.40 -2.93
CA ASN A 91 9.38 -10.76 -2.14
C ASN A 91 8.77 -9.72 -1.20
N TYR A 92 8.84 -9.99 0.11
CA TYR A 92 8.42 -9.07 1.16
C TYR A 92 9.58 -8.61 2.06
N SER A 93 10.83 -8.89 1.67
CA SER A 93 12.05 -8.55 2.45
C SER A 93 12.20 -7.05 2.72
N GLU A 94 11.65 -6.21 1.85
CA GLU A 94 11.67 -4.75 2.04
C GLU A 94 10.92 -4.35 3.33
N ALA A 95 9.78 -5.00 3.63
CA ALA A 95 9.01 -4.75 4.85
C ALA A 95 9.82 -5.16 6.10
N GLU A 96 10.49 -6.32 6.04
CA GLU A 96 11.34 -6.81 7.13
C GLU A 96 12.51 -5.85 7.42
N LYS A 97 13.11 -5.28 6.37
CA LYS A 97 14.17 -4.28 6.50
C LYS A 97 13.66 -3.03 7.23
N TYR A 98 12.49 -2.51 6.86
CA TYR A 98 11.91 -1.35 7.55
C TYR A 98 11.56 -1.67 9.01
N ILE A 99 10.93 -2.82 9.29
CA ILE A 99 10.61 -3.25 10.66
C ILE A 99 11.89 -3.30 11.50
N LYS A 100 12.92 -3.99 11.02
CA LYS A 100 14.21 -4.10 11.72
C LYS A 100 14.88 -2.74 11.93
N GLY A 101 14.72 -1.80 11.00
CA GLY A 101 15.25 -0.44 11.12
C GLY A 101 14.53 0.41 12.17
N LEU A 102 13.25 0.15 12.43
CA LEU A 102 12.40 0.93 13.34
C LEU A 102 12.27 0.33 14.75
N THR A 103 12.78 -0.88 14.97
CA THR A 103 12.75 -1.57 16.28
C THR A 103 14.12 -1.68 16.93
N LYS A 104 15.12 -0.98 16.41
CA LYS A 104 16.47 -0.87 16.98
C LYS A 104 16.60 0.44 17.72
#